data_AF-A0A538BXS6-F1
#
_entry.id   AF-A0A538BXS6-F1
#
_cell.length_a   1.000
_cell.length_b   1.000
_cell.length_c   1.000
_cell.angle_alpha   90.00
_cell.angle_beta   90.00
_cell.angle_gamma   90.00
#
_symmetry.space_group_name_H-M   'P 1'
#
loop_
_entity.id
_entity.type
_entity.pdbx_description
1 polymer ?
#
loop_
_entity_poly.entity_id
_entity_poly.type
_entity_poly.pdbx_seq_one_letter_code
_entity_poly.pdbx_strand_id
1 'polypeptide(L)' 'MTTPTALLTIRAWCEDGSEHPLRAEIHLTQDVSSGFQHALTLADSERVVEAVRGFLEDLVSSSG' A
#
# COMPACT_ATOMS: atom_id res chain seq x y z
N MET A 1 0.07 -15.06 22.41
CA MET A 1 0.77 -14.60 21.20
C MET A 1 -0.23 -13.75 20.43
N THR A 2 0.09 -12.49 20.17
CA THR A 2 -0.73 -11.63 19.33
C THR A 2 -0.46 -12.00 17.87
N THR A 3 -1.50 -12.33 17.12
CA THR A 3 -1.38 -12.51 15.67
C THR A 3 -0.86 -11.20 15.08
N PRO A 4 0.24 -11.19 14.33
CA PRO A 4 0.73 -9.99 13.68
C PRO A 4 -0.32 -9.47 12.70
N THR A 5 -0.64 -8.19 12.81
CA THR A 5 -1.62 -7.50 11.99
C THR A 5 -0.99 -6.24 11.42
N ALA A 6 -1.28 -5.93 10.16
CA ALA A 6 -0.90 -4.68 9.54
C ALA A 6 -2.03 -4.18 8.62
N LEU A 7 -2.03 -2.90 8.29
CA LEU A 7 -3.03 -2.26 7.45
C LEU A 7 -2.38 -1.57 6.25
N LEU A 8 -2.92 -1.85 5.07
CA LEU A 8 -2.58 -1.19 3.81
C LEU A 8 -3.85 -0.56 3.23
N THR A 9 -3.80 0.74 2.97
CA THR A 9 -4.89 1.51 2.35
C THR A 9 -4.45 1.95 0.96
N ILE A 10 -5.29 1.73 -0.05
CA ILE A 10 -5.08 2.20 -1.42
C ILE A 10 -6.20 3.15 -1.77
N ARG A 11 -5.86 4.39 -2.08
CA ARG A 11 -6.77 5.37 -2.67
C ARG A 11 -6.41 5.54 -4.13
N ALA A 12 -7.30 5.14 -5.04
CA ALA A 12 -7.08 5.26 -6.47
C ALA A 12 -8.10 6.18 -7.14
N TRP A 13 -7.68 6.91 -8.17
CA TRP A 13 -8.53 7.78 -8.99
C TRP A 13 -7.99 7.86 -10.42
N CYS A 14 -8.84 8.29 -11.34
CA CYS A 14 -8.42 8.64 -12.69
C CYS A 14 -8.13 10.15 -12.77
N GLU A 15 -7.01 10.53 -13.36
CA GLU A 15 -6.66 11.91 -13.67
C GLU A 15 -7.01 12.22 -15.12
N ASP A 16 -8.00 13.10 -15.31
CA ASP A 16 -8.48 13.50 -16.63
C ASP A 16 -7.38 14.20 -17.43
N GLY A 17 -7.28 13.86 -18.72
CA GLY A 17 -6.28 14.45 -19.63
C GLY A 17 -4.87 13.86 -19.52
N SER A 18 -4.66 12.85 -18.67
CA SER A 18 -3.37 12.13 -18.57
C SER A 18 -3.32 10.93 -19.53
N GLU A 19 -2.17 10.72 -20.20
CA GLU A 19 -1.91 9.51 -21.02
C GLU A 19 -1.88 8.23 -20.18
N HIS A 20 -1.58 8.36 -18.88
CA HIS A 20 -1.69 7.31 -17.89
C HIS A 20 -2.68 7.78 -16.83
N PRO A 21 -3.98 7.46 -16.94
CA PRO A 21 -5.00 8.09 -16.11
C PRO A 21 -4.96 7.59 -14.67
N LEU A 22 -4.42 6.39 -14.42
CA LEU A 22 -4.38 5.85 -13.07
C LEU A 22 -3.50 6.71 -12.15
N ARG A 23 -4.04 7.03 -10.99
CA ARG A 23 -3.30 7.54 -9.84
C ARG A 23 -3.68 6.67 -8.66
N ALA A 24 -2.70 6.30 -7.85
CA ALA A 24 -2.91 5.55 -6.62
C ALA A 24 -2.01 6.12 -5.53
N GLU A 25 -2.58 6.34 -4.35
CA GLU A 25 -1.88 6.67 -3.12
C GLU A 25 -1.98 5.45 -2.20
N ILE A 26 -0.83 4.92 -1.78
CA ILE A 26 -0.75 3.76 -0.88
C ILE A 26 -0.24 4.21 0.47
N HIS A 27 -1.03 3.97 1.51
CA HIS A 27 -0.66 4.19 2.91
C HIS A 27 -0.44 2.88 3.65
N LEU A 28 0.70 2.77 4.32
CA LEU A 28 1.09 1.60 5.11
C LEU A 28 1.16 1.94 6.60
N THR A 29 0.64 1.05 7.44
CA THR A 29 0.93 1.03 8.87
C THR A 29 0.98 -0.39 9.45
N GLN A 30 2.01 -0.66 10.25
CA GLN A 30 2.12 -1.90 11.04
C GLN A 30 1.42 -1.77 12.39
N ASP A 31 1.05 -0.55 12.79
CA ASP A 31 0.35 -0.26 14.02
C ASP A 31 -0.70 0.82 13.76
N VAL A 32 -1.95 0.37 13.64
CA VAL A 32 -3.10 1.23 13.35
C VAL A 32 -3.28 2.34 14.39
N SER A 33 -2.70 2.19 15.59
CA SER A 33 -2.75 3.20 16.65
C SER A 33 -1.71 4.31 16.51
N SER A 34 -0.62 4.10 15.75
CA SER A 34 0.45 5.09 15.53
C SER A 34 0.35 5.85 14.19
N GLY A 35 -0.66 5.57 13.38
CA GLY A 35 -0.92 6.29 12.11
C GLY A 35 -0.14 5.73 10.92
N PHE A 36 -0.27 6.35 9.76
CA PHE A 36 0.36 5.90 8.51
C PHE A 36 1.81 6.37 8.42
N GLN A 37 2.74 5.44 8.16
CA GLN A 37 4.17 5.73 8.15
C GLN A 37 4.70 6.14 6.76
N HIS A 38 4.03 5.73 5.67
CA HIS A 38 4.50 5.97 4.31
C HIS A 38 3.35 6.21 3.34
N ALA A 39 3.54 7.16 2.41
CA ALA A 39 2.66 7.41 1.27
C ALA A 39 3.43 7.25 -0.04
N LEU A 40 2.95 6.34 -0.90
CA LEU A 40 3.48 6.14 -2.26
C LEU A 40 2.45 6.62 -3.27
N THR A 41 2.84 7.55 -4.16
CA THR A 41 2.03 7.92 -5.33
C THR A 41 2.50 7.13 -6.54
N LEU A 42 1.60 6.35 -7.14
CA LEU A 42 1.87 5.48 -8.28
C LEU A 42 0.92 5.83 -9.43
N ALA A 43 1.41 5.74 -10.67
CA ALA A 43 0.62 5.97 -11.88
C ALA A 43 0.42 4.69 -12.72
N ASP A 44 0.92 3.56 -12.23
CA ASP A 44 0.98 2.28 -12.94
C ASP A 44 0.38 1.17 -12.07
N SER A 45 -0.54 0.41 -12.64
CA SER A 45 -1.20 -0.72 -11.98
C SER A 45 -0.22 -1.82 -11.58
N GLU A 46 0.83 -2.06 -12.37
CA GLU A 46 1.82 -3.10 -12.03
C GLU A 46 2.58 -2.71 -10.76
N ARG A 47 2.97 -1.44 -10.63
CA ARG A 47 3.62 -0.92 -9.42
C ARG A 47 2.73 -0.99 -8.19
N VAL A 48 1.41 -0.80 -8.35
CA VAL A 48 0.46 -0.98 -7.25
C VAL A 48 0.42 -2.45 -6.80
N VAL A 49 0.41 -3.39 -7.76
CA VAL A 49 0.43 -4.83 -7.47
C VAL A 49 1.73 -5.24 -6.77
N GLU A 50 2.89 -4.73 -7.23
CA GLU A 50 4.19 -4.96 -6.58
C GLU A 50 4.20 -4.47 -5.12
N ALA A 51 3.66 -3.27 -4.86
CA ALA A 51 3.59 -2.72 -3.50
C ALA A 51 2.71 -3.56 -2.57
N VAL A 52 1.56 -4.05 -3.06
CA VAL A 52 0.68 -4.95 -2.29
C VAL A 52 1.37 -6.28 -2.01
N ARG A 53 2.09 -6.83 -2.99
CA ARG A 53 2.84 -8.08 -2.82
C ARG A 53 3.92 -7.93 -1.74
N GLY A 54 4.76 -6.90 -1.83
CA GLY A 54 5.82 -6.65 -0.85
C GLY A 54 5.27 -6.49 0.57
N PHE A 55 4.15 -5.77 0.73
CA PHE A 55 3.47 -5.65 2.02
C PHE A 55 3.07 -7.00 2.64
N LEU A 56 2.51 -7.91 1.84
CA LEU A 56 2.11 -9.23 2.31
C LEU A 56 3.32 -10.10 2.68
N GLU A 57 4.39 -10.03 1.89
CA GLU A 57 5.65 -10.73 2.16
C GLU A 57 6.31 -10.24 3.46
N ASP A 58 6.28 -8.93 3.72
CA ASP A 58 6.79 -8.32 4.95
C ASP A 58 5.98 -8.75 6.18
N LEU A 59 4.65 -8.80 6.07
CA LEU A 59 3.78 -9.26 7.17
C LEU A 59 4.03 -10.73 7.52
N VAL A 60 4.18 -11.59 6.51
CA VAL A 60 4.51 -13.01 6.70
C VAL A 60 5.88 -13.15 7.35
N SER A 61 6.87 -12.37 6.90
CA SER A 61 8.23 -12.39 7.45
C SER A 61 8.31 -11.88 8.88
N SER A 62 7.46 -10.91 9.24
CA SER A 62 7.36 -10.37 10.61
C SER A 62 6.63 -11.29 11.58
N SER A 63 6.04 -12.38 11.07
CA SER A 63 5.34 -13.41 11.86
C SER A 63 6.26 -14.56 12.32
N GLY A 64 7.50 -14.60 11.82
CA GLY A 64 8.49 -15.65 12.06
C GLY A 64 9.47 -15.37 13.19
#